data_AF-K5WB79-F1
#
_entry.id   AF-K5WB79-F1
#
_cell.length_a   1.000
_cell.length_b   1.000
_cell.length_c   1.000
_cell.angle_alpha   90.00
_cell.angle_beta   90.00
_cell.angle_gamma   90.00
#
_symmetry.space_group_name_H-M   'P 1'
#
loop_
_entity.id
_entity.type
_entity.pdbx_description
1 polymer ?
#
loop_
_entity_poly.entity_id
_entity_poly.type
_entity_poly.pdbx_seq_one_letter_code
_entity_poly.pdbx_strand_id
1 'polypeptide(L)'
;MPQPSKPPTLESVIGSTRKEDAKGQTASTNIVVNNASSLDMGNSRVLSPRPLPPGLKPKYLRYNRWDVEGSRVPGVAEWSESAEPLPRPPTLRDDHPFNVTIRSHKSLFKIVSPLDNELFEFLLLSHPNDAFVESVCQGFREGFWPWASIENDGYPITNDQAQGAASSEEKRRFLVEQKDHERKMDRFSEKFEGELLPGMYCMPIFAVPKGSDSFRLVTHQSFGPYSLNSMTPPHERAFPLDNMIRLGDLLLRAHRNKSPSEQLILWKCDISEAYRLLPVHFLWQLKQVVTVEGGRYVDRCVAFGGKRSGDLFIAFMSLVLWIAENVGGVVNPSAYCDDSFGVDRIEKDGMEWYAPYAMLMPPSQARMLTLWDELRIPHKKKKQLSGSTLTIIGIEVDANALTLTLPSSRKQELLNELDRFIFAIGQPGKRRRLKDYQMLAGWINWALNVFPLVRPCLSNLYAKLRGLTRLQDKVKMTRAISDDLEWGKGHIERSSGIYIITARDWKLSEADYVAYADACLTGLGFWIPKHHLGFYAEVPY
;
A
#
# COMPACT_ATOMS: atom_id res chain seq x y z
N MET A 1 59.07 7.25 -18.50
CA MET A 1 57.92 6.35 -18.26
C MET A 1 57.02 7.00 -17.22
N PRO A 2 55.86 7.55 -17.59
CA PRO A 2 54.96 8.24 -16.67
C PRO A 2 53.89 7.31 -16.09
N GLN A 3 53.53 7.57 -14.84
CA GLN A 3 52.63 6.78 -13.99
C GLN A 3 51.17 6.76 -14.47
N PRO A 4 50.40 5.69 -14.16
CA PRO A 4 48.98 5.62 -14.48
C PRO A 4 48.16 6.58 -13.60
N SER A 5 47.31 7.35 -14.26
CA SER A 5 46.32 8.28 -13.71
C SER A 5 45.32 7.56 -12.79
N LYS A 6 45.10 8.13 -11.59
CA LYS A 6 44.04 7.71 -10.66
C LYS A 6 42.65 7.79 -11.32
N PRO A 7 41.75 6.82 -11.05
CA PRO A 7 40.36 6.92 -11.47
C PRO A 7 39.62 8.05 -10.70
N PRO A 8 38.59 8.67 -11.28
CA PRO A 8 37.85 9.74 -10.64
C PRO A 8 37.07 9.20 -9.43
N THR A 9 37.23 9.88 -8.31
CA THR A 9 36.48 9.67 -7.07
C THR A 9 34.99 9.97 -7.32
N LEU A 10 34.13 8.97 -7.16
CA LEU A 10 32.67 9.13 -7.14
C LEU A 10 32.28 9.85 -5.84
N GLU A 11 31.95 11.13 -5.92
CA GLU A 11 31.39 11.89 -4.81
C GLU A 11 29.89 11.58 -4.65
N SER A 12 29.52 11.00 -3.50
CA SER A 12 28.12 10.83 -3.13
C SER A 12 27.47 12.20 -2.91
N VAL A 13 26.46 12.54 -3.70
CA VAL A 13 25.66 13.76 -3.51
C VAL A 13 24.67 13.52 -2.36
N ILE A 14 25.19 13.48 -1.13
CA ILE A 14 24.38 13.51 0.10
C ILE A 14 24.55 14.92 0.69
N GLY A 15 23.66 15.83 0.32
CA GLY A 15 23.81 17.21 0.78
C GLY A 15 22.72 18.16 0.32
N SER A 16 21.46 17.90 0.69
CA SER A 16 20.49 18.99 0.90
C SER A 16 19.25 18.49 1.63
N THR A 17 19.29 18.47 2.97
CA THR A 17 18.08 18.63 3.78
C THR A 17 18.52 19.19 5.13
N ARG A 18 17.98 20.35 5.51
CA ARG A 18 18.25 20.98 6.80
C ARG A 18 17.90 20.01 7.94
N LYS A 19 18.76 19.98 8.96
CA LYS A 19 18.54 19.30 10.24
C LYS A 19 17.38 20.01 10.94
N GLU A 20 16.22 19.40 10.96
CA GLU A 20 15.23 19.58 12.02
C GLU A 20 14.27 18.38 12.02
N ASP A 21 13.99 17.92 13.24
CA ASP A 21 13.52 16.60 13.58
C ASP A 21 12.05 16.37 13.24
N ALA A 22 11.74 15.25 12.59
CA ALA A 22 10.37 14.75 12.50
C ALA A 22 10.38 13.21 12.62
N LYS A 23 9.78 12.73 13.71
CA LYS A 23 9.54 11.32 14.05
C LYS A 23 8.94 10.58 12.85
N GLY A 24 9.43 9.36 12.59
CA GLY A 24 8.92 8.50 11.53
C GLY A 24 7.41 8.28 11.66
N GLN A 25 6.64 8.78 10.69
CA GLN A 25 5.19 8.60 10.63
C GLN A 25 4.83 7.71 9.44
N THR A 26 4.26 6.56 9.75
CA THR A 26 3.59 5.64 8.82
C THR A 26 2.27 6.25 8.31
N ALA A 27 1.85 5.78 7.14
CA ALA A 27 0.73 6.28 6.33
C ALA A 27 -0.48 6.77 7.15
N SER A 28 -0.93 8.00 6.87
CA SER A 28 -2.13 8.59 7.43
C SER A 28 -3.37 7.88 6.87
N THR A 29 -3.99 7.02 7.68
CA THR A 29 -5.23 6.30 7.38
C THR A 29 -6.45 7.22 7.55
N ASN A 30 -6.53 8.27 6.75
CA ASN A 30 -7.79 8.98 6.48
C ASN A 30 -8.64 8.17 5.49
N ILE A 31 -8.97 6.92 5.85
CA ILE A 31 -9.70 6.00 5.00
C ILE A 31 -11.19 6.16 5.28
N VAL A 32 -11.95 6.64 4.29
CA VAL A 32 -13.41 6.74 4.32
C VAL A 32 -13.99 5.46 3.74
N VAL A 33 -14.79 4.72 4.49
CA VAL A 33 -15.40 3.46 4.05
C VAL A 33 -16.86 3.69 3.69
N ASN A 34 -17.20 3.52 2.41
CA ASN A 34 -18.57 3.69 1.92
C ASN A 34 -19.45 2.45 2.17
N ASN A 35 -18.85 1.25 2.31
CA ASN A 35 -19.58 0.01 2.61
C ASN A 35 -18.68 -1.09 3.19
N ALA A 36 -19.23 -2.05 3.93
CA ALA A 36 -18.49 -3.17 4.54
C ALA A 36 -17.68 -4.03 3.52
N SER A 37 -18.07 -4.00 2.24
CA SER A 37 -17.41 -4.69 1.13
C SER A 37 -16.31 -3.87 0.44
N SER A 38 -16.25 -2.54 0.66
CA SER A 38 -15.38 -1.66 -0.13
C SER A 38 -13.90 -1.69 0.27
N LEU A 39 -13.55 -2.45 1.32
CA LEU A 39 -12.19 -2.65 1.84
C LEU A 39 -11.99 -4.10 2.31
N ASP A 40 -12.59 -5.07 1.61
CA ASP A 40 -12.24 -6.47 1.86
C ASP A 40 -10.84 -6.74 1.25
N MET A 41 -9.80 -6.17 1.88
CA MET A 41 -8.41 -6.33 1.46
C MET A 41 -7.95 -7.80 1.50
N GLY A 42 -8.73 -8.68 2.14
CA GLY A 42 -8.52 -10.12 2.11
C GLY A 42 -8.94 -10.81 0.81
N ASN A 43 -9.65 -10.12 -0.09
CA ASN A 43 -10.05 -10.65 -1.41
C ASN A 43 -9.01 -10.37 -2.51
N SER A 44 -8.04 -9.48 -2.28
CA SER A 44 -6.96 -9.19 -3.24
C SER A 44 -5.80 -10.16 -3.04
N ARG A 45 -6.00 -11.45 -3.35
CA ARG A 45 -4.97 -12.50 -3.18
C ARG A 45 -4.19 -12.73 -4.46
N VAL A 46 -2.88 -12.99 -4.31
CA VAL A 46 -1.93 -13.44 -5.35
C VAL A 46 -2.53 -14.55 -6.22
N LEU A 47 -3.11 -15.56 -5.58
CA LEU A 47 -3.85 -16.65 -6.19
C LEU A 47 -4.83 -17.15 -5.12
N SER A 48 -6.08 -17.45 -5.46
CA SER A 48 -6.93 -18.19 -4.51
C SER A 48 -6.34 -19.59 -4.37
N PRO A 49 -5.91 -20.01 -3.17
CA PRO A 49 -5.56 -21.42 -2.97
C PRO A 49 -6.79 -22.26 -3.30
N ARG A 50 -6.58 -23.49 -3.81
CA ARG A 50 -7.62 -24.47 -4.10
C ARG A 50 -8.78 -24.35 -3.10
N PRO A 51 -10.05 -24.35 -3.56
CA PRO A 51 -11.18 -24.19 -2.66
C PRO A 51 -11.14 -25.32 -1.63
N LEU A 52 -10.77 -24.96 -0.40
CA LEU A 52 -10.98 -25.84 0.75
C LEU A 52 -12.50 -25.95 0.96
N PRO A 53 -12.99 -27.10 1.45
CA PRO A 53 -14.38 -27.28 1.82
C PRO A 53 -14.92 -26.10 2.67
N PRO A 54 -16.19 -25.70 2.48
CA PRO A 54 -16.83 -24.69 3.31
C PRO A 54 -16.63 -24.98 4.81
N GLY A 55 -16.19 -23.98 5.58
CA GLY A 55 -15.95 -24.10 7.02
C GLY A 55 -14.46 -24.12 7.43
N LEU A 56 -13.53 -24.41 6.51
CA LEU A 56 -12.08 -24.45 6.81
C LEU A 56 -11.35 -23.10 6.61
N LYS A 57 -12.03 -22.06 6.10
CA LYS A 57 -11.48 -20.68 6.10
C LYS A 57 -12.49 -19.73 6.74
N PRO A 58 -12.51 -19.60 8.08
CA PRO A 58 -13.45 -18.73 8.75
C PRO A 58 -13.24 -17.27 8.34
N LYS A 59 -14.21 -16.71 7.60
CA LYS A 59 -14.23 -15.29 7.21
C LYS A 59 -14.19 -14.35 8.43
N TYR A 60 -14.62 -14.83 9.59
CA TYR A 60 -14.58 -14.05 10.84
C TYR A 60 -13.15 -13.80 11.33
N LEU A 61 -12.17 -14.66 11.01
CA LEU A 61 -10.75 -14.45 11.37
C LEU A 61 -9.99 -13.53 10.39
N ARG A 62 -10.68 -12.85 9.46
CA ARG A 62 -10.03 -12.02 8.42
C ARG A 62 -8.97 -12.77 7.61
N TYR A 63 -9.10 -14.09 7.53
CA TYR A 63 -8.17 -14.99 6.84
C TYR A 63 -6.76 -15.10 7.48
N ASN A 64 -6.57 -14.63 8.72
CA ASN A 64 -5.38 -14.87 9.52
C ASN A 64 -5.34 -16.34 9.98
N ARG A 65 -5.03 -17.23 9.04
CA ARG A 65 -4.89 -18.67 9.25
C ARG A 65 -3.65 -19.12 8.50
N TRP A 66 -2.80 -19.91 9.17
CA TRP A 66 -1.51 -20.31 8.64
C TRP A 66 -1.35 -21.83 8.66
N ASP A 67 -1.20 -22.40 7.48
CA ASP A 67 -0.89 -23.82 7.28
C ASP A 67 0.62 -23.99 7.08
N VAL A 68 1.32 -24.35 8.16
CA VAL A 68 2.78 -24.50 8.17
C VAL A 68 3.21 -25.82 7.51
N GLU A 69 2.34 -26.83 7.50
CA GLU A 69 2.62 -28.13 6.85
C GLU A 69 2.29 -28.09 5.36
N GLY A 70 1.46 -27.15 4.93
CA GLY A 70 1.12 -26.91 3.53
C GLY A 70 2.15 -26.11 2.74
N SER A 71 1.79 -25.77 1.50
CA SER A 71 2.59 -24.91 0.64
C SER A 71 2.70 -23.49 1.20
N ARG A 72 3.87 -22.85 0.98
CA ARG A 72 4.10 -21.43 1.29
C ARG A 72 2.99 -20.58 0.65
N VAL A 73 2.50 -19.58 1.38
CA VAL A 73 1.53 -18.62 0.82
C VAL A 73 2.26 -17.82 -0.26
N PRO A 74 1.91 -17.90 -1.56
CA PRO A 74 2.68 -17.22 -2.62
C PRO A 74 2.65 -15.70 -2.41
N GLY A 75 3.77 -15.04 -2.68
CA GLY A 75 3.94 -13.61 -2.55
C GLY A 75 3.94 -12.87 -3.89
N VAL A 76 4.26 -11.58 -3.84
CA VAL A 76 4.26 -10.71 -5.03
C VAL A 76 5.37 -11.09 -6.02
N ALA A 77 6.51 -11.64 -5.56
CA ALA A 77 7.57 -12.15 -6.43
C ALA A 77 7.10 -13.38 -7.23
N GLU A 78 6.46 -14.36 -6.58
CA GLU A 78 5.95 -15.55 -7.30
C GLU A 78 4.80 -15.21 -8.26
N TRP A 79 4.06 -14.13 -8.00
CA TRP A 79 3.02 -13.65 -8.91
C TRP A 79 3.58 -13.24 -10.28
N SER A 80 4.77 -12.62 -10.33
CA SER A 80 5.35 -12.16 -11.60
C SER A 80 5.61 -13.29 -12.59
N GLU A 81 5.86 -14.50 -12.09
CA GLU A 81 6.09 -15.71 -12.90
C GLU A 81 4.89 -16.13 -13.75
N SER A 82 3.70 -15.60 -13.47
CA SER A 82 2.48 -15.87 -14.23
C SER A 82 1.64 -14.61 -14.53
N ALA A 83 2.18 -13.43 -14.21
CA ALA A 83 1.51 -12.16 -14.45
C ALA A 83 1.31 -11.91 -15.96
N GLU A 84 0.18 -11.29 -16.30
CA GLU A 84 -0.06 -10.85 -17.68
C GLU A 84 0.81 -9.63 -18.01
N PRO A 85 1.33 -9.55 -19.26
CA PRO A 85 2.06 -8.38 -19.73
C PRO A 85 1.30 -7.07 -19.52
N LEU A 86 2.04 -6.01 -19.20
CA LEU A 86 1.51 -4.66 -19.10
C LEU A 86 1.00 -4.18 -20.48
N PRO A 87 -0.05 -3.34 -20.51
CA PRO A 87 -0.68 -2.90 -21.74
C PRO A 87 0.23 -1.92 -22.47
N ARG A 88 0.02 -1.86 -23.79
CA ARG A 88 0.67 -0.89 -24.66
C ARG A 88 -0.27 0.30 -24.90
N PRO A 89 0.28 1.50 -25.16
CA PRO A 89 -0.52 2.62 -25.61
C PRO A 89 -1.17 2.32 -26.97
N PRO A 90 -2.30 2.97 -27.32
CA PRO A 90 -2.88 2.84 -28.65
C PRO A 90 -1.94 3.40 -29.72
N THR A 91 -2.00 2.82 -30.92
CA THR A 91 -1.28 3.36 -32.09
C THR A 91 -2.15 4.42 -32.75
N LEU A 92 -1.71 5.67 -32.66
CA LEU A 92 -2.37 6.81 -33.30
C LEU A 92 -1.67 7.16 -34.62
N ARG A 93 -2.43 7.66 -35.60
CA ARG A 93 -1.88 8.13 -36.88
C ARG A 93 -0.91 9.30 -36.67
N ASP A 94 0.02 9.49 -37.59
CA ASP A 94 1.02 10.57 -37.50
C ASP A 94 0.43 11.98 -37.55
N ASP A 95 -0.71 12.14 -38.23
CA ASP A 95 -1.48 13.38 -38.34
C ASP A 95 -2.44 13.59 -37.16
N HIS A 96 -2.52 12.62 -36.23
CA HIS A 96 -3.35 12.74 -35.05
C HIS A 96 -2.90 13.95 -34.19
N PRO A 97 -3.80 14.82 -33.71
CA PRO A 97 -3.44 16.04 -32.99
C PRO A 97 -2.48 15.81 -31.82
N PHE A 98 -2.60 14.68 -31.12
CA PHE A 98 -1.73 14.32 -30.00
C PHE A 98 -0.28 14.06 -30.46
N ASN A 99 -0.10 13.34 -31.57
CA ASN A 99 1.21 13.08 -32.15
C ASN A 99 1.84 14.35 -32.72
N VAL A 100 1.03 15.23 -33.33
CA VAL A 100 1.48 16.57 -33.76
C VAL A 100 1.96 17.39 -32.56
N THR A 101 1.22 17.43 -31.45
CA THR A 101 1.64 18.14 -30.23
C THR A 101 2.98 17.61 -29.72
N ILE A 102 3.13 16.29 -29.59
CA ILE A 102 4.36 15.64 -29.11
C ILE A 102 5.54 15.94 -30.03
N ARG A 103 5.34 15.86 -31.35
CA ARG A 103 6.38 16.09 -32.35
C ARG A 103 6.84 17.55 -32.42
N SER A 104 5.91 18.49 -32.27
CA SER A 104 6.19 19.93 -32.33
C SER A 104 6.75 20.49 -31.02
N HIS A 105 6.54 19.80 -29.89
CA HIS A 105 6.97 20.25 -28.56
C HIS A 105 7.80 19.18 -27.82
N LYS A 106 8.78 18.58 -28.52
CA LYS A 106 9.59 17.47 -28.00
C LYS A 106 10.25 17.75 -26.65
N SER A 107 10.63 18.99 -26.36
CA SER A 107 11.24 19.37 -25.09
C SER A 107 10.34 19.13 -23.86
N LEU A 108 9.02 19.09 -24.05
CA LEU A 108 8.08 18.84 -22.96
C LEU A 108 8.03 17.36 -22.56
N PHE A 109 8.27 16.46 -23.51
CA PHE A 109 8.06 15.02 -23.35
C PHE A 109 9.39 14.28 -23.23
N LYS A 110 9.54 13.47 -22.18
CA LYS A 110 10.76 12.69 -21.96
C LYS A 110 10.49 11.50 -21.06
N ILE A 111 11.16 10.37 -21.33
CA ILE A 111 11.17 9.20 -20.46
C ILE A 111 12.30 9.42 -19.44
N VAL A 112 11.93 9.49 -18.16
CA VAL A 112 12.86 9.82 -17.06
C VAL A 112 12.69 8.79 -15.96
N SER A 113 13.75 8.05 -15.65
CA SER A 113 13.84 7.15 -14.52
C SER A 113 15.25 7.18 -13.93
N PRO A 114 15.43 7.10 -12.61
CA PRO A 114 16.75 6.88 -12.03
C PRO A 114 17.25 5.43 -12.21
N LEU A 115 16.35 4.49 -12.55
CA LEU A 115 16.65 3.05 -12.62
C LEU A 115 17.75 2.76 -13.64
N ASP A 116 18.67 1.85 -13.28
CA ASP A 116 19.60 1.26 -14.23
C ASP A 116 18.88 0.17 -15.05
N ASN A 117 18.30 0.57 -16.19
CA ASN A 117 17.46 -0.29 -17.02
C ASN A 117 18.23 -1.49 -17.61
N GLU A 118 19.49 -1.29 -17.98
CA GLU A 118 20.34 -2.33 -18.58
C GLU A 118 20.64 -3.42 -17.55
N LEU A 119 21.04 -3.00 -16.35
CA LEU A 119 21.25 -3.95 -15.25
C LEU A 119 19.95 -4.64 -14.84
N PHE A 120 18.85 -3.90 -14.75
CA PHE A 120 17.53 -4.46 -14.40
C PHE A 120 17.10 -5.57 -15.37
N GLU A 121 17.22 -5.34 -16.68
CA GLU A 121 16.91 -6.36 -17.70
C GLU A 121 17.89 -7.54 -17.67
N PHE A 122 19.18 -7.27 -17.46
CA PHE A 122 20.20 -8.31 -17.33
C PHE A 122 19.91 -9.26 -16.15
N LEU A 123 19.53 -8.72 -14.98
CA LEU A 123 19.22 -9.50 -13.79
C LEU A 123 17.93 -10.32 -13.93
N LEU A 124 17.11 -10.06 -14.95
CA LEU A 124 15.85 -10.75 -15.22
C LEU A 124 15.95 -11.79 -16.35
N LEU A 125 17.13 -12.04 -16.92
CA LEU A 125 17.31 -12.98 -18.04
C LEU A 125 16.87 -14.42 -17.72
N SER A 126 16.88 -14.82 -16.45
CA SER A 126 16.44 -16.15 -16.00
C SER A 126 15.02 -16.18 -15.44
N HIS A 127 14.28 -15.06 -15.53
CA HIS A 127 12.89 -15.00 -15.09
C HIS A 127 12.01 -15.88 -15.98
N PRO A 128 11.09 -16.69 -15.43
CA PRO A 128 10.35 -17.68 -16.22
C PRO A 128 9.24 -17.08 -17.13
N ASN A 129 8.93 -15.80 -16.98
CA ASN A 129 7.88 -15.10 -17.73
C ASN A 129 8.45 -13.92 -18.52
N ASP A 130 9.04 -14.22 -19.68
CA ASP A 130 9.68 -13.25 -20.55
C ASP A 130 8.72 -12.15 -21.01
N ALA A 131 7.48 -12.50 -21.36
CA ALA A 131 6.50 -11.54 -21.88
C ALA A 131 6.14 -10.46 -20.85
N PHE A 132 6.02 -10.84 -19.56
CA PHE A 132 5.79 -9.87 -18.50
C PHE A 132 7.02 -8.99 -18.26
N VAL A 133 8.21 -9.58 -18.15
CA VAL A 133 9.48 -8.87 -18.00
C VAL A 133 9.67 -7.85 -19.12
N GLU A 134 9.53 -8.28 -20.37
CA GLU A 134 9.67 -7.42 -21.55
C GLU A 134 8.72 -6.22 -21.49
N SER A 135 7.47 -6.44 -21.08
CA SER A 135 6.48 -5.36 -20.95
C SER A 135 6.84 -4.32 -19.89
N VAL A 136 7.46 -4.73 -18.77
CA VAL A 136 7.91 -3.82 -17.71
C VAL A 136 9.17 -3.07 -18.15
N CYS A 137 10.16 -3.78 -18.73
CA CYS A 137 11.37 -3.17 -19.28
C CYS A 137 11.03 -2.17 -20.40
N GLN A 138 10.07 -2.49 -21.25
CA GLN A 138 9.56 -1.57 -22.26
C GLN A 138 8.88 -0.34 -21.63
N GLY A 139 8.17 -0.50 -20.50
CA GLY A 139 7.65 0.62 -19.72
C GLY A 139 8.74 1.59 -19.26
N PHE A 140 9.95 1.11 -18.95
CA PHE A 140 11.09 1.98 -18.63
C PHE A 140 11.76 2.60 -19.86
N ARG A 141 11.70 1.96 -21.03
CA ARG A 141 12.27 2.49 -22.29
C ARG A 141 11.36 3.50 -22.97
N GLU A 142 10.07 3.21 -23.03
CA GLU A 142 9.08 3.95 -23.82
C GLU A 142 8.02 4.65 -22.95
N GLY A 143 7.99 4.35 -21.67
CA GLY A 143 7.02 4.87 -20.70
C GLY A 143 5.85 3.92 -20.45
N PHE A 144 5.43 3.84 -19.19
CA PHE A 144 4.32 3.00 -18.75
C PHE A 144 2.96 3.54 -19.23
N TRP A 145 2.04 2.62 -19.56
CA TRP A 145 0.67 2.93 -19.97
C TRP A 145 -0.34 2.47 -18.91
N PRO A 146 -1.24 3.35 -18.41
CA PRO A 146 -2.12 3.02 -17.29
C PRO A 146 -3.46 2.42 -17.72
N TRP A 147 -3.48 1.56 -18.75
CA TRP A 147 -4.71 0.97 -19.33
C TRP A 147 -5.74 2.00 -19.79
N ALA A 148 -5.34 3.24 -20.08
CA ALA A 148 -6.28 4.29 -20.40
C ALA A 148 -6.83 4.17 -21.82
N SER A 149 -8.11 4.50 -21.98
CA SER A 149 -8.72 4.85 -23.27
C SER A 149 -8.70 6.37 -23.40
N ILE A 150 -7.91 6.90 -24.33
CA ILE A 150 -7.68 8.35 -24.48
C ILE A 150 -8.52 9.00 -25.59
N GLU A 151 -9.29 8.22 -26.34
CA GLU A 151 -10.20 8.67 -27.41
C GLU A 151 -11.66 8.37 -27.01
N ASN A 152 -12.06 8.77 -25.80
CA ASN A 152 -13.42 8.54 -25.34
C ASN A 152 -14.39 9.53 -26.00
N ASP A 153 -15.50 9.02 -26.54
CA ASP A 153 -16.55 9.86 -27.11
C ASP A 153 -17.04 10.91 -26.12
N GLY A 154 -17.18 12.15 -26.59
CA GLY A 154 -17.63 13.29 -25.79
C GLY A 154 -16.56 13.93 -24.90
N TYR A 155 -15.33 13.40 -24.84
CA TYR A 155 -14.24 14.07 -24.13
C TYR A 155 -13.64 15.20 -24.99
N PRO A 156 -13.35 16.37 -24.39
CA PRO A 156 -12.77 17.47 -25.14
C PRO A 156 -11.30 17.18 -25.51
N ILE A 157 -10.80 17.82 -26.58
CA ILE A 157 -9.41 17.65 -27.01
C ILE A 157 -8.40 18.15 -25.96
N THR A 158 -8.78 19.20 -25.22
CA THR A 158 -8.06 19.75 -24.07
C THR A 158 -9.02 19.92 -22.91
N ASN A 159 -8.52 19.75 -21.68
CA ASN A 159 -9.32 19.93 -20.48
C ASN A 159 -8.48 20.64 -19.42
N ASP A 160 -8.83 21.88 -19.10
CA ASP A 160 -8.16 22.65 -18.06
C ASP A 160 -9.05 22.76 -16.82
N GLN A 161 -8.68 22.01 -15.79
CA GLN A 161 -9.31 22.03 -14.47
C GLN A 161 -8.34 22.56 -13.42
N ALA A 162 -7.33 23.34 -13.81
CA ALA A 162 -6.45 24.00 -12.86
C ALA A 162 -7.29 24.83 -11.87
N GLN A 163 -7.00 24.68 -10.58
CA GLN A 163 -7.59 25.53 -9.55
C GLN A 163 -6.68 26.72 -9.25
N GLY A 164 -7.28 27.78 -8.70
CA GLY A 164 -6.54 28.96 -8.26
C GLY A 164 -5.51 28.67 -7.16
N ALA A 165 -4.78 29.70 -6.77
CA ALA A 165 -3.73 29.60 -5.75
C ALA A 165 -4.23 28.91 -4.47
N ALA A 166 -3.36 28.11 -3.85
CA ALA A 166 -3.69 27.42 -2.61
C ALA A 166 -4.12 28.43 -1.54
N SER A 167 -5.18 28.10 -0.81
CA SER A 167 -5.81 29.03 0.15
C SER A 167 -4.94 29.40 1.36
N SER A 168 -3.84 28.68 1.61
CA SER A 168 -2.91 28.97 2.70
C SER A 168 -1.48 29.12 2.20
N GLU A 169 -0.75 30.07 2.78
CA GLU A 169 0.62 30.40 2.39
C GLU A 169 1.57 29.21 2.55
N GLU A 170 1.41 28.41 3.60
CA GLU A 170 2.20 27.19 3.80
C GLU A 170 2.01 26.16 2.68
N LYS A 171 0.76 25.96 2.25
CA LYS A 171 0.45 25.03 1.15
C LYS A 171 0.99 25.57 -0.17
N ARG A 172 0.86 26.88 -0.41
CA ARG A 172 1.40 27.55 -1.59
C ARG A 172 2.92 27.38 -1.66
N ARG A 173 3.64 27.69 -0.57
CA ARG A 173 5.08 27.49 -0.46
C ARG A 173 5.49 26.05 -0.73
N PHE A 174 4.80 25.08 -0.12
CA PHE A 174 5.04 23.66 -0.38
C PHE A 174 4.87 23.28 -1.86
N LEU A 175 3.80 23.75 -2.52
CA LEU A 175 3.58 23.45 -3.95
C LEU A 175 4.70 24.01 -4.83
N VAL A 176 5.20 25.22 -4.53
CA VAL A 176 6.32 25.83 -5.23
C VAL A 176 7.60 25.03 -5.01
N GLU A 177 7.94 24.69 -3.77
CA GLU A 177 9.11 23.87 -3.43
C GLU A 177 9.05 22.49 -4.08
N GLN A 178 7.88 21.84 -4.06
CA GLN A 178 7.69 20.54 -4.70
C GLN A 178 7.87 20.65 -6.22
N LYS A 179 7.29 21.67 -6.85
CA LYS A 179 7.47 21.94 -8.29
C LYS A 179 8.95 22.12 -8.63
N ASP A 180 9.69 22.92 -7.85
CA ASP A 180 11.12 23.13 -8.07
C ASP A 180 11.93 21.84 -7.93
N HIS A 181 11.58 21.01 -6.93
CA HIS A 181 12.17 19.69 -6.76
C HIS A 181 11.88 18.76 -7.95
N GLU A 182 10.63 18.64 -8.39
CA GLU A 182 10.26 17.78 -9.53
C GLU A 182 10.92 18.25 -10.84
N ARG A 183 11.10 19.56 -11.03
CA ARG A 183 11.86 20.12 -12.17
C ARG A 183 13.35 19.79 -12.08
N LYS A 184 13.94 19.90 -10.90
CA LYS A 184 15.36 19.54 -10.68
C LYS A 184 15.60 18.06 -10.99
N MET A 185 14.63 17.20 -10.68
CA MET A 185 14.66 15.78 -10.99
C MET A 185 14.26 15.46 -12.44
N ASP A 186 14.01 16.49 -13.28
CA ASP A 186 13.57 16.38 -14.68
C ASP A 186 12.23 15.61 -14.86
N ARG A 187 11.50 15.40 -13.76
CA ARG A 187 10.18 14.73 -13.76
C ARG A 187 9.07 15.67 -14.20
N PHE A 188 9.22 16.96 -13.91
CA PHE A 188 8.42 18.00 -14.53
C PHE A 188 9.21 18.62 -15.68
N SER A 189 8.52 18.91 -16.79
CA SER A 189 9.11 19.58 -17.93
C SER A 189 9.62 21.00 -17.62
N GLU A 190 10.23 21.63 -18.61
CA GLU A 190 10.36 23.09 -18.61
C GLU A 190 8.99 23.77 -18.56
N LYS A 191 8.97 24.99 -18.03
CA LYS A 191 7.76 25.81 -17.97
C LYS A 191 7.31 26.12 -19.40
N PHE A 192 6.03 25.94 -19.68
CA PHE A 192 5.39 26.54 -20.85
C PHE A 192 4.26 27.48 -20.41
N GLU A 193 3.92 28.42 -21.29
CA GLU A 193 2.93 29.46 -21.05
C GLU A 193 1.78 29.37 -22.06
N GLY A 194 0.66 30.00 -21.73
CA GLY A 194 -0.52 30.03 -22.59
C GLY A 194 -1.50 28.89 -22.35
N GLU A 195 -2.26 28.57 -23.40
CA GLU A 195 -3.30 27.56 -23.38
C GLU A 195 -2.73 26.13 -23.45
N LEU A 196 -3.56 25.17 -23.04
CA LEU A 196 -3.23 23.76 -23.20
C LEU A 196 -3.16 23.41 -24.69
N LEU A 197 -2.12 22.66 -25.07
CA LEU A 197 -1.95 22.15 -26.44
C LEU A 197 -2.89 20.96 -26.69
N PRO A 198 -3.25 20.65 -27.95
CA PRO A 198 -4.13 19.52 -28.27
C PRO A 198 -3.71 18.22 -27.59
N GLY A 199 -4.67 17.58 -26.90
CA GLY A 199 -4.47 16.37 -26.11
C GLY A 199 -4.19 16.63 -24.64
N MET A 200 -3.80 17.85 -24.25
CA MET A 200 -3.36 18.14 -22.90
C MET A 200 -4.50 18.28 -21.89
N TYR A 201 -4.34 17.62 -20.74
CA TYR A 201 -5.27 17.72 -19.62
C TYR A 201 -4.52 18.24 -18.39
N CYS A 202 -5.09 19.24 -17.73
CA CYS A 202 -4.60 19.77 -16.47
C CYS A 202 -5.62 19.49 -15.37
N MET A 203 -5.24 18.69 -14.38
CA MET A 203 -6.10 18.36 -13.23
C MET A 203 -5.74 19.21 -12.02
N PRO A 204 -6.67 19.45 -11.07
CA PRO A 204 -6.34 20.17 -9.85
C PRO A 204 -5.25 19.46 -9.05
N ILE A 205 -4.35 20.23 -8.47
CA ILE A 205 -3.35 19.74 -7.51
C ILE A 205 -3.63 20.28 -6.11
N PHE A 206 -3.32 19.48 -5.10
CA PHE A 206 -3.54 19.83 -3.71
C PHE A 206 -2.34 19.48 -2.84
N ALA A 207 -2.02 20.37 -1.91
CA ALA A 207 -1.15 20.06 -0.77
C ALA A 207 -2.00 19.44 0.35
N VAL A 208 -1.85 18.13 0.55
CA VAL A 208 -2.58 17.37 1.57
C VAL A 208 -1.65 17.08 2.75
N PRO A 209 -2.04 17.33 4.00
CA PRO A 209 -1.22 17.00 5.15
C PRO A 209 -0.84 15.51 5.18
N LYS A 210 0.43 15.24 5.44
CA LYS A 210 1.03 13.93 5.74
C LYS A 210 1.56 14.02 7.17
N GLY A 211 0.64 13.96 8.13
CA GLY A 211 0.95 14.18 9.55
C GLY A 211 0.78 15.62 9.99
N SER A 212 1.45 15.97 11.09
CA SER A 212 1.46 17.32 11.68
C SER A 212 2.27 18.32 10.84
N ASP A 213 3.42 17.89 10.30
CA ASP A 213 4.46 18.83 9.88
C ASP A 213 4.91 18.69 8.41
N SER A 214 4.20 17.90 7.60
CA SER A 214 4.55 17.73 6.18
C SER A 214 3.33 17.67 5.28
N PHE A 215 3.52 18.02 4.01
CA PHE A 215 2.50 17.89 2.97
C PHE A 215 2.92 16.87 1.92
N ARG A 216 1.94 16.37 1.17
CA ARG A 216 2.14 15.63 -0.07
C ARG A 216 1.37 16.32 -1.19
N LEU A 217 1.96 16.34 -2.38
CA LEU A 217 1.29 16.76 -3.61
C LEU A 217 0.34 15.64 -4.04
N VAL A 218 -0.93 15.99 -4.26
CA VAL A 218 -1.95 15.08 -4.79
C VAL A 218 -2.57 15.72 -6.02
N THR A 219 -2.49 15.02 -7.15
CA THR A 219 -3.24 15.37 -8.35
C THR A 219 -4.62 14.71 -8.26
N HIS A 220 -5.68 15.51 -8.32
CA HIS A 220 -7.04 15.00 -8.16
C HIS A 220 -7.58 14.45 -9.49
N GLN A 221 -7.07 13.27 -9.84
CA GLN A 221 -7.34 12.60 -11.12
C GLN A 221 -8.79 12.12 -11.29
N SER A 222 -9.63 12.25 -10.26
CA SER A 222 -11.08 11.97 -10.31
C SER A 222 -11.94 13.24 -10.36
N PHE A 223 -11.35 14.42 -10.55
CA PHE A 223 -12.11 15.67 -10.58
C PHE A 223 -12.91 15.86 -11.88
N GLY A 224 -14.15 16.31 -11.76
CA GLY A 224 -14.96 16.74 -12.90
C GLY A 224 -15.43 15.59 -13.81
N PRO A 225 -16.21 15.91 -14.86
CA PRO A 225 -16.81 14.92 -15.76
C PRO A 225 -15.79 14.25 -16.69
N TYR A 226 -14.69 14.93 -17.00
CA TYR A 226 -13.62 14.45 -17.91
C TYR A 226 -12.35 14.07 -17.13
N SER A 227 -12.54 13.36 -16.02
CA SER A 227 -11.44 12.99 -15.12
C SER A 227 -10.49 11.98 -15.77
N LEU A 228 -9.21 11.94 -15.35
CA LEU A 228 -8.26 10.94 -15.86
C LEU A 228 -8.64 9.53 -15.42
N ASN A 229 -9.15 9.39 -14.19
CA ASN A 229 -9.55 8.10 -13.64
C ASN A 229 -10.80 7.52 -14.32
N SER A 230 -11.62 8.33 -14.99
CA SER A 230 -12.73 7.84 -15.81
C SER A 230 -12.29 7.33 -17.18
N MET A 231 -11.08 7.69 -17.66
CA MET A 231 -10.48 7.12 -18.88
C MET A 231 -9.94 5.71 -18.68
N THR A 232 -9.80 5.27 -17.42
CA THR A 232 -9.18 4.00 -17.08
C THR A 232 -10.25 3.00 -16.64
N PRO A 233 -10.31 1.80 -17.23
CA PRO A 233 -11.31 0.80 -16.90
C PRO A 233 -11.20 0.39 -15.42
N PRO A 234 -12.32 -0.03 -14.79
CA PRO A 234 -12.29 -0.59 -13.44
C PRO A 234 -11.34 -1.78 -13.35
N HIS A 235 -10.86 -2.08 -12.14
CA HIS A 235 -10.00 -3.25 -11.91
C HIS A 235 -10.80 -4.53 -12.18
N GLU A 236 -10.41 -5.26 -13.23
CA GLU A 236 -10.97 -6.59 -13.51
C GLU A 236 -10.44 -7.63 -12.51
N ARG A 237 -9.17 -7.49 -12.12
CA ARG A 237 -8.48 -8.28 -11.10
C ARG A 237 -7.65 -7.35 -10.22
N ALA A 238 -7.53 -7.70 -8.94
CA ALA A 238 -6.67 -6.98 -8.02
C ALA A 238 -5.22 -7.40 -8.21
N PHE A 239 -4.31 -6.42 -8.25
CA PHE A 239 -2.88 -6.70 -8.14
C PHE A 239 -2.57 -7.14 -6.71
N PRO A 240 -1.65 -8.12 -6.53
CA PRO A 240 -1.38 -8.65 -5.20
C PRO A 240 -0.56 -7.69 -4.34
N LEU A 241 -0.76 -7.83 -3.04
CA LEU A 241 0.05 -7.18 -2.01
C LEU A 241 0.32 -8.19 -0.90
N ASP A 242 1.57 -8.27 -0.44
CA ASP A 242 1.92 -9.13 0.67
C ASP A 242 1.43 -8.52 1.98
N ASN A 243 0.49 -9.19 2.63
CA ASN A 243 -0.13 -8.72 3.86
C ASN A 243 0.33 -9.56 5.08
N MET A 244 -0.31 -9.35 6.23
CA MET A 244 0.01 -10.09 7.46
C MET A 244 -0.10 -11.60 7.34
N ILE A 245 -0.88 -12.13 6.39
CA ILE A 245 -0.95 -13.57 6.11
C ILE A 245 0.38 -14.05 5.54
N ARG A 246 0.98 -13.34 4.57
CA ARG A 246 2.32 -13.70 4.06
C ARG A 246 3.38 -13.56 5.16
N LEU A 247 3.38 -12.45 5.90
CA LEU A 247 4.35 -12.24 6.98
C LEU A 247 4.25 -13.32 8.08
N GLY A 248 3.04 -13.69 8.50
CA GLY A 248 2.85 -14.74 9.50
C GLY A 248 3.29 -16.12 9.02
N ASP A 249 3.15 -16.43 7.73
CA ASP A 249 3.66 -17.67 7.12
C ASP A 249 5.19 -17.70 7.16
N LEU A 250 5.84 -16.60 6.78
CA LEU A 250 7.29 -16.45 6.86
C LEU A 250 7.80 -16.59 8.30
N LEU A 251 7.15 -15.92 9.26
CA LEU A 251 7.50 -16.00 10.68
C LEU A 251 7.39 -17.42 11.23
N LEU A 252 6.29 -18.13 10.94
CA LEU A 252 6.09 -19.49 11.42
C LEU A 252 7.12 -20.46 10.84
N ARG A 253 7.41 -20.35 9.54
CA ARG A 253 8.43 -21.18 8.88
C ARG A 253 9.83 -20.86 9.38
N ALA A 254 10.15 -19.58 9.57
CA ALA A 254 11.41 -19.16 10.18
C ALA A 254 11.54 -19.70 11.60
N HIS A 255 10.48 -19.59 12.41
CA HIS A 255 10.46 -20.10 13.78
C HIS A 255 10.60 -21.62 13.87
N ARG A 256 9.96 -22.38 12.98
CA ARG A 256 10.07 -23.85 12.96
C ARG A 256 11.49 -24.32 12.60
N ASN A 257 12.16 -23.57 11.74
CA ASN A 257 13.46 -23.93 11.19
C ASN A 257 14.64 -23.27 11.92
N LYS A 258 14.39 -22.54 13.02
CA LYS A 258 15.45 -21.88 13.77
C LYS A 258 16.11 -22.81 14.78
N SER A 259 17.39 -22.65 14.99
CA SER A 259 18.11 -23.28 16.10
C SER A 259 17.83 -22.53 17.42
N PRO A 260 18.09 -23.15 18.60
CA PRO A 260 17.96 -22.46 19.88
C PRO A 260 18.88 -21.24 20.05
N SER A 261 20.00 -21.16 19.33
CA SER A 261 20.93 -20.03 19.34
C SER A 261 20.50 -18.88 18.43
N GLU A 262 19.56 -19.12 17.52
CA GLU A 262 19.06 -18.13 16.57
C GLU A 262 17.86 -17.34 17.12
N GLN A 263 17.87 -16.04 16.84
CA GLN A 263 16.74 -15.14 17.04
C GLN A 263 16.11 -14.75 15.71
N LEU A 264 14.81 -14.49 15.72
CA LEU A 264 14.13 -13.93 14.56
C LEU A 264 14.23 -12.40 14.62
N ILE A 265 14.72 -11.81 13.54
CA ILE A 265 14.82 -10.37 13.37
C ILE A 265 13.99 -9.97 12.14
N LEU A 266 13.01 -9.11 12.37
CA LEU A 266 12.24 -8.48 11.30
C LEU A 266 13.06 -7.36 10.70
N TRP A 267 12.90 -7.18 9.39
CA TRP A 267 13.42 -6.01 8.69
C TRP A 267 12.34 -5.41 7.81
N LYS A 268 12.43 -4.10 7.63
CA LYS A 268 11.56 -3.30 6.77
C LYS A 268 12.39 -2.26 6.05
N CYS A 269 12.19 -2.17 4.74
CA CYS A 269 12.75 -1.15 3.88
C CYS A 269 11.64 -0.33 3.21
N ASP A 270 11.90 0.97 3.02
CA ASP A 270 10.98 1.91 2.35
C ASP A 270 11.71 2.58 1.19
N ILE A 271 11.09 2.49 0.01
CA ILE A 271 11.55 3.16 -1.20
C ILE A 271 11.18 4.64 -1.14
N SER A 272 12.16 5.50 -1.41
CA SER A 272 11.91 6.93 -1.53
C SER A 272 11.28 7.27 -2.88
N GLU A 273 10.32 8.20 -2.85
CA GLU A 273 9.70 8.74 -4.07
C GLU A 273 9.05 7.65 -4.95
N ALA A 274 8.41 6.67 -4.30
CA ALA A 274 7.58 5.66 -4.97
C ALA A 274 6.62 6.27 -5.99
N TYR A 275 6.28 5.50 -7.02
CA TYR A 275 5.63 5.92 -8.27
C TYR A 275 6.45 6.85 -9.16
N ARG A 276 7.18 7.82 -8.59
CA ARG A 276 7.98 8.78 -9.37
C ARG A 276 9.21 8.15 -10.06
N LEU A 277 9.51 6.89 -9.74
CA LEU A 277 10.50 6.06 -10.42
C LEU A 277 10.04 5.61 -11.82
N LEU A 278 8.72 5.56 -12.04
CA LEU A 278 8.11 5.02 -13.25
C LEU A 278 7.81 6.17 -14.23
N PRO A 279 8.50 6.26 -15.38
CA PRO A 279 8.13 7.20 -16.43
C PRO A 279 6.81 6.78 -17.08
N VAL A 280 5.99 7.71 -17.52
CA VAL A 280 4.77 7.37 -18.28
C VAL A 280 4.97 7.63 -19.77
N HIS A 281 4.25 6.88 -20.62
CA HIS A 281 4.30 7.06 -22.08
C HIS A 281 3.90 8.48 -22.49
N PHE A 282 4.46 9.01 -23.59
CA PHE A 282 4.21 10.40 -24.02
C PHE A 282 2.74 10.75 -24.22
N LEU A 283 1.94 9.81 -24.74
CA LEU A 283 0.49 10.01 -24.86
C LEU A 283 -0.20 10.18 -23.50
N TRP A 284 0.35 9.59 -22.44
CA TRP A 284 -0.17 9.79 -21.08
C TRP A 284 0.42 11.04 -20.44
N GLN A 285 1.66 11.41 -20.76
CA GLN A 285 2.24 12.69 -20.34
C GLN A 285 1.38 13.89 -20.79
N LEU A 286 0.80 13.85 -21.99
CA LEU A 286 -0.19 14.84 -22.42
C LEU A 286 -1.32 15.01 -21.39
N LYS A 287 -1.77 13.90 -20.79
CA LYS A 287 -2.87 13.90 -19.83
C LYS A 287 -2.47 14.35 -18.43
N GLN A 288 -1.19 14.63 -18.17
CA GLN A 288 -0.67 14.99 -16.86
C GLN A 288 -0.02 16.38 -16.85
N VAL A 289 -0.72 17.42 -17.30
CA VAL A 289 -0.28 18.80 -17.09
C VAL A 289 -0.57 19.23 -15.65
N VAL A 290 0.39 19.92 -15.06
CA VAL A 290 0.32 20.50 -13.71
C VAL A 290 0.53 22.00 -13.79
N THR A 291 -0.32 22.75 -13.11
CA THR A 291 -0.23 24.22 -13.01
C THR A 291 0.12 24.62 -11.58
N VAL A 292 1.19 25.41 -11.41
CA VAL A 292 1.63 25.98 -10.13
C VAL A 292 2.00 27.44 -10.34
N GLU A 293 1.38 28.34 -9.57
CA GLU A 293 1.57 29.80 -9.68
C GLU A 293 1.46 30.32 -11.13
N GLY A 294 0.48 29.80 -11.87
CA GLY A 294 0.22 30.16 -13.27
C GLY A 294 1.19 29.57 -14.31
N GLY A 295 2.29 28.94 -13.88
CA GLY A 295 3.19 28.21 -14.78
C GLY A 295 2.70 26.78 -15.02
N ARG A 296 2.79 26.31 -16.28
CA ARG A 296 2.39 24.95 -16.66
C ARG A 296 3.61 24.06 -16.91
N TYR A 297 3.47 22.79 -16.53
CA TYR A 297 4.51 21.76 -16.62
C TYR A 297 3.87 20.43 -17.01
N VAL A 298 4.53 19.64 -17.83
CA VAL A 298 4.15 18.25 -18.10
C VAL A 298 4.78 17.35 -17.02
N ASP A 299 3.96 16.56 -16.34
CA ASP A 299 4.42 15.52 -15.41
C ASP A 299 4.72 14.23 -16.19
N ARG A 300 6.01 13.85 -16.18
CA ARG A 300 6.57 12.78 -16.99
C ARG A 300 6.56 11.42 -16.30
N CYS A 301 6.23 11.37 -15.01
CA CYS A 301 6.21 10.14 -14.23
C CYS A 301 4.81 9.78 -13.74
N VAL A 302 4.66 8.57 -13.21
CA VAL A 302 3.41 8.15 -12.57
C VAL A 302 3.13 9.07 -11.38
N ALA A 303 1.92 9.61 -11.32
CA ALA A 303 1.46 10.50 -10.26
C ALA A 303 0.61 9.75 -9.22
N PHE A 304 0.58 10.27 -8.00
CA PHE A 304 -0.36 9.84 -6.97
C PHE A 304 -1.80 10.23 -7.36
N GLY A 305 -2.76 9.37 -7.01
CA GLY A 305 -4.19 9.60 -7.25
C GLY A 305 -4.74 8.93 -8.51
N GLY A 306 -3.88 8.36 -9.35
CA GLY A 306 -4.29 7.55 -10.49
C GLY A 306 -4.80 6.17 -10.09
N LYS A 307 -5.86 5.72 -10.76
CA LYS A 307 -6.53 4.43 -10.51
C LYS A 307 -5.56 3.25 -10.67
N ARG A 308 -4.64 3.31 -11.63
CA ARG A 308 -3.68 2.24 -11.97
C ARG A 308 -2.24 2.54 -11.55
N SER A 309 -1.99 3.64 -10.84
CA SER A 309 -0.62 4.00 -10.40
C SER A 309 -0.02 2.93 -9.48
N GLY A 310 -0.85 2.36 -8.59
CA GLY A 310 -0.46 1.25 -7.72
C GLY A 310 -0.14 -0.02 -8.50
N ASP A 311 -0.99 -0.38 -9.46
CA ASP A 311 -0.83 -1.58 -10.30
C ASP A 311 0.52 -1.56 -11.06
N LEU A 312 0.89 -0.43 -11.67
CA LEU A 312 2.18 -0.27 -12.36
C LEU A 312 3.37 -0.44 -11.42
N PHE A 313 3.25 0.07 -10.19
CA PHE A 313 4.31 -0.04 -9.20
C PHE A 313 4.44 -1.43 -8.61
N ILE A 314 3.32 -2.12 -8.39
CA ILE A 314 3.33 -3.52 -7.96
C ILE A 314 3.98 -4.38 -9.05
N ALA A 315 3.69 -4.13 -10.33
CA ALA A 315 4.34 -4.83 -11.43
C ALA A 315 5.87 -4.65 -11.41
N PHE A 316 6.35 -3.42 -11.29
CA PHE A 316 7.78 -3.14 -11.15
C PHE A 316 8.38 -3.80 -9.90
N MET A 317 7.75 -3.61 -8.73
CA MET A 317 8.25 -4.16 -7.48
C MET A 317 8.26 -5.68 -7.45
N SER A 318 7.32 -6.35 -8.14
CA SER A 318 7.32 -7.81 -8.24
C SER A 318 8.59 -8.35 -8.87
N LEU A 319 9.10 -7.69 -9.92
CA LEU A 319 10.36 -8.06 -10.56
C LEU A 319 11.57 -7.70 -9.69
N VAL A 320 11.56 -6.55 -8.99
CA VAL A 320 12.63 -6.22 -8.02
C VAL A 320 12.72 -7.26 -6.90
N LEU A 321 11.58 -7.71 -6.37
CA LEU A 321 11.54 -8.77 -5.35
C LEU A 321 12.00 -10.12 -5.92
N TRP A 322 11.62 -10.44 -7.16
CA TRP A 322 12.06 -11.66 -7.82
C TRP A 322 13.59 -11.67 -7.99
N ILE A 323 14.19 -10.55 -8.43
CA ILE A 323 15.64 -10.39 -8.50
C ILE A 323 16.25 -10.55 -7.11
N ALA A 324 15.68 -9.91 -6.09
CA ALA A 324 16.16 -10.01 -4.71
C ALA A 324 16.18 -11.46 -4.21
N GLU A 325 15.13 -12.25 -4.49
CA GLU A 325 15.04 -13.66 -4.06
C GLU A 325 15.96 -14.58 -4.87
N ASN A 326 15.95 -14.46 -6.20
CA ASN A 326 16.59 -15.44 -7.09
C ASN A 326 18.03 -15.10 -7.46
N VAL A 327 18.42 -13.83 -7.36
CA VAL A 327 19.76 -13.34 -7.73
C VAL A 327 20.47 -12.71 -6.54
N GLY A 328 19.77 -11.85 -5.78
CA GLY A 328 20.32 -11.10 -4.64
C GLY A 328 20.43 -11.89 -3.33
N GLY A 329 19.93 -13.13 -3.29
CA GLY A 329 20.01 -14.00 -2.11
C GLY A 329 19.27 -13.47 -0.88
N VAL A 330 18.20 -12.69 -1.09
CA VAL A 330 17.28 -12.23 -0.04
C VAL A 330 16.25 -13.32 0.21
N VAL A 331 16.09 -13.74 1.46
CA VAL A 331 15.22 -14.89 1.76
C VAL A 331 13.75 -14.46 1.80
N ASN A 332 12.97 -14.93 0.83
CA ASN A 332 11.51 -14.79 0.74
C ASN A 332 11.01 -13.35 0.99
N PRO A 333 11.55 -12.34 0.28
CA PRO A 333 11.17 -10.96 0.50
C PRO A 333 9.68 -10.76 0.20
N SER A 334 9.07 -9.80 0.88
CA SER A 334 7.66 -9.44 0.70
C SER A 334 7.54 -7.94 0.48
N ALA A 335 6.49 -7.50 -0.22
CA ALA A 335 6.19 -6.08 -0.31
C ALA A 335 4.70 -5.75 -0.23
N TYR A 336 4.43 -4.61 0.40
CA TYR A 336 3.15 -3.94 0.36
C TYR A 336 3.38 -2.54 -0.20
N CYS A 337 3.13 -2.36 -1.49
CA CYS A 337 3.49 -1.15 -2.22
C CYS A 337 4.98 -0.82 -2.05
N ASP A 338 5.32 0.33 -1.45
CA ASP A 338 6.68 0.84 -1.25
C ASP A 338 7.38 0.30 0.01
N ASP A 339 6.65 -0.41 0.87
CA ASP A 339 7.19 -1.09 2.04
C ASP A 339 7.61 -2.52 1.67
N SER A 340 8.93 -2.78 1.62
CA SER A 340 9.49 -4.15 1.52
C SER A 340 9.86 -4.67 2.90
N PHE A 341 9.66 -5.95 3.18
CA PHE A 341 9.90 -6.52 4.51
C PHE A 341 10.15 -8.03 4.46
N GLY A 342 10.70 -8.54 5.56
CA GLY A 342 10.96 -9.97 5.72
C GLY A 342 11.42 -10.32 7.15
N VAL A 343 11.87 -11.56 7.30
CA VAL A 343 12.40 -12.09 8.56
C VAL A 343 13.70 -12.83 8.29
N ASP A 344 14.73 -12.51 9.06
CA ASP A 344 15.97 -13.27 9.10
C ASP A 344 16.05 -14.10 10.38
N ARG A 345 16.69 -15.26 10.29
CA ARG A 345 17.21 -16.00 11.43
C ARG A 345 18.64 -15.56 11.65
N ILE A 346 18.95 -15.04 12.83
CA ILE A 346 20.23 -14.41 13.12
C ILE A 346 20.83 -15.01 14.38
N GLU A 347 22.07 -15.48 14.28
CA GLU A 347 22.94 -15.78 15.42
C GLU A 347 23.58 -14.51 15.97
N LYS A 348 24.24 -14.59 17.13
CA LYS A 348 24.77 -13.42 17.87
C LYS A 348 25.59 -12.44 17.03
N ASP A 349 26.37 -12.94 16.07
CA ASP A 349 27.25 -12.14 15.19
C ASP A 349 26.83 -12.23 13.70
N GLY A 350 25.60 -12.67 13.42
CA GLY A 350 25.10 -12.93 12.06
C GLY A 350 24.60 -11.70 11.30
N MET A 351 25.00 -10.49 11.68
CA MET A 351 24.63 -9.24 11.00
C MET A 351 25.64 -8.92 9.90
N GLU A 352 25.19 -8.28 8.82
CA GLU A 352 26.04 -7.85 7.69
C GLU A 352 26.31 -6.34 7.74
N TRP A 353 27.52 -5.93 7.36
CA TRP A 353 27.89 -4.52 7.28
C TRP A 353 27.37 -3.89 5.99
N TYR A 354 26.52 -2.87 6.12
CA TYR A 354 26.04 -2.09 5.00
C TYR A 354 26.75 -0.73 4.92
N ALA A 355 27.70 -0.64 3.99
CA ALA A 355 28.65 0.48 3.89
C ALA A 355 27.99 1.86 3.67
N PRO A 356 26.96 2.03 2.82
CA PRO A 356 26.35 3.34 2.56
C PRO A 356 25.78 4.02 3.81
N TYR A 357 25.34 3.23 4.81
CA TYR A 357 24.84 3.75 6.09
C TYR A 357 25.79 3.55 7.26
N ALA A 358 26.96 2.93 7.02
CA ALA A 358 27.96 2.61 8.01
C ALA A 358 27.37 1.94 9.26
N MET A 359 26.61 0.85 9.06
CA MET A 359 25.98 0.12 10.15
C MET A 359 25.80 -1.37 9.85
N LEU A 360 25.74 -2.18 10.91
CA LEU A 360 25.34 -3.58 10.85
C LEU A 360 23.81 -3.68 10.69
N MET A 361 23.38 -4.60 9.82
CA MET A 361 21.98 -4.85 9.49
C MET A 361 21.71 -6.35 9.33
N PRO A 362 20.45 -6.79 9.43
CA PRO A 362 20.06 -8.14 9.00
C PRO A 362 20.55 -8.44 7.57
N PRO A 363 21.08 -9.64 7.30
CA PRO A 363 21.61 -10.02 5.98
C PRO A 363 20.67 -9.73 4.81
N SER A 364 19.40 -10.15 4.90
CA SER A 364 18.41 -9.91 3.85
C SER A 364 18.15 -8.42 3.63
N GLN A 365 18.20 -7.62 4.70
CA GLN A 365 18.04 -6.18 4.61
C GLN A 365 19.24 -5.53 3.90
N ALA A 366 20.46 -5.89 4.28
CA ALA A 366 21.68 -5.35 3.68
C ALA A 366 21.75 -5.68 2.18
N ARG A 367 21.42 -6.92 1.81
CA ARG A 367 21.37 -7.37 0.42
C ARG A 367 20.28 -6.69 -0.40
N MET A 368 19.08 -6.51 0.16
CA MET A 368 18.01 -5.75 -0.49
C MET A 368 18.45 -4.30 -0.77
N LEU A 369 19.07 -3.64 0.20
CA LEU A 369 19.55 -2.27 0.02
C LEU A 369 20.71 -2.19 -0.98
N THR A 370 21.61 -3.17 -0.98
CA THR A 370 22.69 -3.27 -1.97
C THR A 370 22.15 -3.41 -3.38
N LEU A 371 21.15 -4.29 -3.59
CA LEU A 371 20.44 -4.40 -4.85
C LEU A 371 19.78 -3.08 -5.27
N TRP A 372 19.19 -2.35 -4.32
CA TRP A 372 18.60 -1.05 -4.60
C TRP A 372 19.64 -0.02 -5.01
N ASP A 373 20.82 0.00 -4.38
CA ASP A 373 21.93 0.87 -4.80
C ASP A 373 22.39 0.55 -6.22
N GLU A 374 22.57 -0.73 -6.54
CA GLU A 374 22.98 -1.21 -7.88
C GLU A 374 21.96 -0.82 -8.95
N LEU A 375 20.66 -1.02 -8.67
CA LEU A 375 19.57 -0.62 -9.55
C LEU A 375 19.28 0.89 -9.53
N ARG A 376 19.94 1.67 -8.68
CA ARG A 376 19.70 3.11 -8.45
C ARG A 376 18.28 3.44 -7.96
N ILE A 377 17.68 2.54 -7.20
CA ILE A 377 16.42 2.76 -6.49
C ILE A 377 16.70 3.59 -5.24
N PRO A 378 16.15 4.81 -5.10
CA PRO A 378 16.51 5.70 -4.00
C PRO A 378 15.89 5.24 -2.67
N HIS A 379 16.66 5.28 -1.59
CA HIS A 379 16.19 4.99 -0.23
C HIS A 379 16.86 5.89 0.82
N LYS A 380 16.25 5.98 2.02
CA LYS A 380 16.70 6.88 3.11
C LYS A 380 16.90 6.12 4.42
N LYS A 381 18.07 6.30 5.06
CA LYS A 381 18.49 5.59 6.28
C LYS A 381 17.41 5.54 7.36
N LYS A 382 16.80 6.70 7.66
CA LYS A 382 15.79 6.84 8.73
C LYS A 382 14.54 5.97 8.59
N LYS A 383 14.32 5.37 7.42
CA LYS A 383 13.16 4.52 7.14
C LYS A 383 13.52 3.04 6.94
N GLN A 384 14.80 2.70 7.02
CA GLN A 384 15.25 1.31 6.96
C GLN A 384 15.36 0.83 8.40
N LEU A 385 14.44 -0.05 8.80
CA LEU A 385 14.23 -0.42 10.20
C LEU A 385 14.38 -1.93 10.36
N SER A 386 14.90 -2.36 11.51
CA SER A 386 14.99 -3.78 11.86
C SER A 386 14.90 -3.97 13.37
N GLY A 387 14.42 -5.13 13.82
CA GLY A 387 14.35 -5.47 15.24
C GLY A 387 13.55 -6.74 15.51
N SER A 388 13.58 -7.20 16.77
CA SER A 388 12.75 -8.31 17.24
C SER A 388 11.25 -7.96 17.21
N THR A 389 10.94 -6.69 17.45
CA THR A 389 9.58 -6.13 17.40
C THR A 389 9.58 -4.97 16.43
N LEU A 390 8.71 -4.99 15.41
CA LEU A 390 8.70 -3.98 14.35
C LEU A 390 7.28 -3.71 13.84
N THR A 391 6.98 -2.44 13.54
CA THR A 391 5.72 -2.06 12.88
C THR A 391 5.84 -2.21 11.37
N ILE A 392 5.10 -3.16 10.79
CA ILE A 392 5.03 -3.42 9.34
C ILE A 392 3.60 -3.16 8.87
N ILE A 393 3.46 -2.35 7.82
CA ILE A 393 2.17 -1.87 7.26
C ILE A 393 1.16 -1.32 8.29
N GLY A 394 1.62 -0.87 9.47
CA GLY A 394 0.76 -0.34 10.54
C GLY A 394 0.32 -1.35 11.61
N ILE A 395 0.86 -2.57 11.57
CA ILE A 395 0.71 -3.62 12.59
C ILE A 395 2.05 -3.82 13.29
N GLU A 396 2.05 -3.82 14.61
CA GLU A 396 3.21 -4.16 15.43
C GLU A 396 3.34 -5.69 15.49
N VAL A 397 4.54 -6.18 15.15
CA VAL A 397 4.84 -7.60 15.04
C VAL A 397 5.99 -7.92 15.96
N ASP A 398 5.81 -8.90 16.86
CA ASP A 398 6.91 -9.48 17.63
C ASP A 398 7.29 -10.82 16.99
N ALA A 399 8.50 -10.87 16.44
CA ALA A 399 9.00 -12.03 15.71
C ALA A 399 9.21 -13.25 16.61
N ASN A 400 9.63 -13.03 17.86
CA ASN A 400 10.03 -14.11 18.76
C ASN A 400 8.87 -14.57 19.64
N ALA A 401 7.98 -13.67 20.05
CA ALA A 401 6.71 -14.00 20.70
C ALA A 401 5.63 -14.47 19.70
N LEU A 402 5.89 -14.29 18.39
CA LEU A 402 4.96 -14.60 17.29
C LEU A 402 3.60 -13.91 17.49
N THR A 403 3.61 -12.61 17.75
CA THR A 403 2.40 -11.82 17.99
C THR A 403 2.19 -10.72 16.95
N LEU A 404 0.92 -10.40 16.67
CA LEU A 404 0.49 -9.29 15.83
C LEU A 404 -0.51 -8.44 16.60
N THR A 405 -0.25 -7.15 16.75
CA THR A 405 -1.14 -6.22 17.46
C THR A 405 -1.08 -4.81 16.86
N LEU A 406 -1.94 -3.90 17.34
CA LEU A 406 -1.80 -2.48 16.99
C LEU A 406 -0.67 -1.86 17.83
N PRO A 407 0.17 -0.97 17.26
CA PRO A 407 1.07 -0.16 18.06
C PRO A 407 0.31 0.54 19.19
N SER A 408 0.88 0.57 20.39
CA SER A 408 0.20 1.06 21.61
C SER A 408 -0.43 2.45 21.45
N SER A 409 0.24 3.37 20.76
CA SER A 409 -0.28 4.71 20.46
C SER A 409 -1.51 4.67 19.55
N ARG A 410 -1.49 3.84 18.50
CA ARG A 410 -2.62 3.66 17.56
C ARG A 410 -3.79 2.95 18.22
N LYS A 411 -3.52 1.98 19.09
CA LYS A 411 -4.56 1.35 19.93
C LYS A 411 -5.23 2.41 20.81
N GLN A 412 -4.46 3.27 21.47
CA GLN A 412 -5.01 4.34 22.31
C GLN A 412 -5.80 5.38 21.50
N GLU A 413 -5.30 5.80 20.34
CA GLU A 413 -6.04 6.69 19.42
C GLU A 413 -7.41 6.09 19.06
N LEU A 414 -7.46 4.80 18.71
CA LEU A 414 -8.72 4.11 18.40
C LEU A 414 -9.66 4.07 19.60
N LEU A 415 -9.16 3.77 20.81
CA LEU A 415 -9.96 3.77 22.02
C LEU A 415 -10.55 5.16 22.32
N ASN A 416 -9.74 6.22 22.17
CA ASN A 416 -10.19 7.60 22.34
C ASN A 416 -11.24 7.98 21.29
N GLU A 417 -11.09 7.52 20.06
CA GLU A 417 -12.07 7.77 19.00
C GLU A 417 -13.38 7.00 19.26
N LEU A 418 -13.33 5.77 19.78
CA LEU A 418 -14.51 5.05 20.25
C LEU A 418 -15.24 5.81 21.37
N ASP A 419 -14.50 6.29 22.37
CA ASP A 419 -15.04 7.09 23.48
C ASP A 419 -15.73 8.37 23.00
N ARG A 420 -15.26 8.96 21.89
CA ARG A 420 -15.90 10.13 21.28
C ARG A 420 -17.33 9.80 20.80
N PHE A 421 -17.60 8.57 20.40
CA PHE A 421 -18.91 8.16 19.87
C PHE A 421 -19.82 7.52 20.94
N ILE A 422 -19.25 6.89 21.96
CA ILE A 422 -19.98 6.26 23.07
C ILE A 422 -20.63 7.34 23.96
N PHE A 423 -21.84 7.08 24.45
CA PHE A 423 -22.54 7.96 25.38
C PHE A 423 -23.31 7.17 26.45
N ALA A 424 -23.48 7.77 27.63
CA ALA A 424 -24.11 7.12 28.78
C ALA A 424 -25.63 6.92 28.61
N ILE A 425 -26.20 5.96 29.34
CA ILE A 425 -27.64 5.74 29.39
C ILE A 425 -28.34 7.01 29.89
N GLY A 426 -29.42 7.41 29.22
CA GLY A 426 -30.15 8.65 29.51
C GLY A 426 -29.61 9.91 28.83
N GLN A 427 -28.44 9.87 28.18
CA GLN A 427 -27.95 11.00 27.38
C GLN A 427 -28.43 10.92 25.92
N PRO A 428 -28.78 12.05 25.28
CA PRO A 428 -29.13 12.06 23.87
C PRO A 428 -27.89 11.85 22.99
N GLY A 429 -27.94 10.86 22.09
CA GLY A 429 -26.89 10.62 21.10
C GLY A 429 -26.64 11.85 20.21
N LYS A 430 -25.37 12.27 20.12
CA LYS A 430 -24.96 13.44 19.32
C LYS A 430 -25.13 13.16 17.82
N ARG A 431 -25.46 14.22 17.06
CA ARG A 431 -25.42 14.20 15.60
C ARG A 431 -24.00 14.47 15.12
N ARG A 432 -23.48 13.62 14.24
CA ARG A 432 -22.14 13.73 13.65
C ARG A 432 -22.23 13.61 12.14
N ARG A 433 -21.23 14.08 11.40
CA ARG A 433 -21.27 14.01 9.93
C ARG A 433 -21.10 12.56 9.48
N LEU A 434 -21.71 12.17 8.37
CA LEU A 434 -21.53 10.86 7.77
C LEU A 434 -20.04 10.51 7.61
N LYS A 435 -19.22 11.49 7.18
CA LYS A 435 -17.76 11.35 7.08
C LYS A 435 -17.12 10.85 8.38
N ASP A 436 -17.55 11.38 9.53
CA ASP A 436 -16.96 11.02 10.83
C ASP A 436 -17.25 9.53 11.15
N TYR A 437 -18.46 9.04 10.86
CA TYR A 437 -18.81 7.62 11.05
C TYR A 437 -18.04 6.70 10.10
N GLN A 438 -17.88 7.09 8.83
CA GLN A 438 -17.13 6.32 7.85
C GLN A 438 -15.63 6.23 8.20
N MET A 439 -15.07 7.29 8.80
CA MET A 439 -13.71 7.28 9.34
C MET A 439 -13.58 6.30 10.52
N LEU A 440 -14.50 6.35 11.49
CA LEU A 440 -14.53 5.38 12.61
C LEU A 440 -14.63 3.94 12.10
N ALA A 441 -15.56 3.68 11.17
CA ALA A 441 -15.72 2.36 10.58
C ALA A 441 -14.43 1.89 9.89
N GLY A 442 -13.70 2.79 9.23
CA GLY A 442 -12.39 2.49 8.64
C GLY A 442 -11.33 2.12 9.67
N TRP A 443 -11.27 2.86 10.78
CA TRP A 443 -10.35 2.58 11.88
C TRP A 443 -10.60 1.22 12.53
N ILE A 444 -11.86 0.91 12.84
CA ILE A 444 -12.24 -0.40 13.37
C ILE A 444 -11.96 -1.49 12.35
N ASN A 445 -12.36 -1.30 11.08
CA ASN A 445 -12.12 -2.26 10.00
C ASN A 445 -10.62 -2.59 9.84
N TRP A 446 -9.75 -1.61 10.04
CA TRP A 446 -8.30 -1.82 10.08
C TRP A 446 -7.87 -2.65 11.30
N ALA A 447 -8.37 -2.29 12.49
CA ALA A 447 -8.09 -3.01 13.73
C ALA A 447 -8.53 -4.48 13.70
N LEU A 448 -9.52 -4.84 12.89
CA LEU A 448 -9.96 -6.23 12.70
C LEU A 448 -8.87 -7.15 12.13
N ASN A 449 -7.79 -6.61 11.54
CA ASN A 449 -6.63 -7.43 11.16
C ASN A 449 -5.93 -8.08 12.36
N VAL A 450 -6.08 -7.53 13.56
CA VAL A 450 -5.50 -8.06 14.82
C VAL A 450 -6.53 -8.31 15.91
N PHE A 451 -7.75 -7.79 15.76
CA PHE A 451 -8.89 -8.06 16.64
C PHE A 451 -10.11 -8.57 15.84
N PRO A 452 -9.98 -9.67 15.06
CA PRO A 452 -11.00 -10.10 14.11
C PRO A 452 -12.38 -10.36 14.74
N LEU A 453 -12.40 -10.83 15.99
CA LEU A 453 -13.62 -11.15 16.74
C LEU A 453 -14.45 -9.92 17.12
N VAL A 454 -13.91 -8.72 17.00
CA VAL A 454 -14.62 -7.46 17.30
C VAL A 454 -15.55 -7.04 16.17
N ARG A 455 -15.51 -7.72 15.01
CA ARG A 455 -16.31 -7.39 13.82
C ARG A 455 -17.81 -7.13 14.09
N PRO A 456 -18.51 -7.85 14.99
CA PRO A 456 -19.91 -7.59 15.28
C PRO A 456 -20.23 -6.14 15.68
N CYS A 457 -19.29 -5.40 16.28
CA CYS A 457 -19.51 -4.01 16.72
C CYS A 457 -19.81 -3.03 15.57
N LEU A 458 -19.55 -3.43 14.32
CA LEU A 458 -19.84 -2.62 13.14
C LEU A 458 -21.24 -2.85 12.56
N SER A 459 -22.01 -3.81 13.08
CA SER A 459 -23.25 -4.28 12.45
C SER A 459 -24.32 -3.19 12.42
N ASN A 460 -24.67 -2.63 13.59
CA ASN A 460 -25.65 -1.54 13.67
C ASN A 460 -25.14 -0.27 13.00
N LEU A 461 -23.83 -0.03 13.03
CA LEU A 461 -23.21 1.10 12.35
C LEU A 461 -23.43 0.99 10.84
N TYR A 462 -23.07 -0.12 10.20
CA TYR A 462 -23.27 -0.30 8.76
C TYR A 462 -24.73 -0.29 8.36
N ALA A 463 -25.62 -0.89 9.17
CA ALA A 463 -27.06 -0.81 8.93
C ALA A 463 -27.54 0.64 8.89
N LYS A 464 -27.06 1.48 9.81
CA LYS A 464 -27.41 2.90 9.90
C LYS A 464 -26.89 3.75 8.73
N LEU A 465 -25.69 3.43 8.23
CA LEU A 465 -25.05 4.19 7.15
C LEU A 465 -25.56 3.81 5.74
N ARG A 466 -26.30 2.70 5.63
CA ARG A 466 -26.77 2.18 4.34
C ARG A 466 -27.58 3.22 3.57
N GLY A 467 -27.21 3.45 2.31
CA GLY A 467 -27.91 4.37 1.41
C GLY A 467 -27.57 5.86 1.60
N LEU A 468 -26.78 6.21 2.62
CA LEU A 468 -26.33 7.59 2.83
C LEU A 468 -25.10 7.89 1.96
N THR A 469 -25.17 8.95 1.15
CA THR A 469 -24.12 9.29 0.18
C THR A 469 -23.49 10.66 0.43
N ARG A 470 -24.20 11.59 1.08
CA ARG A 470 -23.73 12.96 1.32
C ARG A 470 -22.88 13.02 2.59
N LEU A 471 -21.57 13.16 2.41
CA LEU A 471 -20.57 13.12 3.50
C LEU A 471 -20.80 14.14 4.63
N GLN A 472 -21.44 15.27 4.34
CA GLN A 472 -21.70 16.35 5.30
C GLN A 472 -23.00 16.17 6.09
N ASP A 473 -23.85 15.20 5.71
CA ASP A 473 -25.13 15.00 6.37
C ASP A 473 -24.93 14.56 7.81
N LYS A 474 -25.74 15.14 8.70
CA LYS A 474 -25.67 14.88 10.14
C LYS A 474 -26.50 13.66 10.51
N VAL A 475 -25.84 12.56 10.83
CA VAL A 475 -26.45 11.29 11.26
C VAL A 475 -26.50 11.24 12.79
N LYS A 476 -27.68 10.97 13.35
CA LYS A 476 -27.89 10.83 14.80
C LYS A 476 -27.37 9.47 15.27
N MET A 477 -26.55 9.48 16.32
CA MET A 477 -26.10 8.27 17.00
C MET A 477 -27.28 7.56 17.70
N THR A 478 -27.36 6.24 17.58
CA THR A 478 -28.36 5.41 18.28
C THR A 478 -27.72 4.74 19.49
N ARG A 479 -28.56 4.30 20.45
CA ARG A 479 -28.08 3.57 21.64
C ARG A 479 -27.44 2.24 21.24
N ALA A 480 -28.09 1.46 20.36
CA ALA A 480 -27.55 0.22 19.83
C ALA A 480 -26.13 0.35 19.22
N ILE A 481 -25.85 1.43 18.47
CA ILE A 481 -24.49 1.65 17.95
C ILE A 481 -23.52 1.96 19.11
N SER A 482 -23.95 2.76 20.10
CA SER A 482 -23.10 3.04 21.27
C SER A 482 -22.78 1.78 22.08
N ASP A 483 -23.76 0.90 22.28
CA ASP A 483 -23.58 -0.38 22.99
C ASP A 483 -22.61 -1.30 22.25
N ASP A 484 -22.79 -1.44 20.93
CA ASP A 484 -21.87 -2.19 20.07
C ASP A 484 -20.43 -1.67 20.17
N LEU A 485 -20.25 -0.34 20.11
CA LEU A 485 -18.94 0.29 20.20
C LEU A 485 -18.32 0.16 21.59
N GLU A 486 -19.11 0.27 22.66
CA GLU A 486 -18.68 0.07 24.04
C GLU A 486 -18.25 -1.39 24.29
N TRP A 487 -19.03 -2.35 23.79
CA TRP A 487 -18.67 -3.77 23.78
C TRP A 487 -17.35 -4.00 23.03
N GLY A 488 -17.22 -3.44 21.82
CA GLY A 488 -16.02 -3.57 20.99
C GLY A 488 -14.79 -2.96 21.65
N LYS A 489 -14.94 -1.78 22.28
CA LYS A 489 -13.90 -1.10 23.04
C LYS A 489 -13.36 -1.99 24.14
N GLY A 490 -14.22 -2.56 24.99
CA GLY A 490 -13.80 -3.43 26.09
C GLY A 490 -13.03 -4.67 25.61
N HIS A 491 -13.40 -5.24 24.46
CA HIS A 491 -12.67 -6.37 23.87
C HIS A 491 -11.30 -5.95 23.34
N ILE A 492 -11.20 -4.79 22.67
CA ILE A 492 -9.92 -4.25 22.19
C ILE A 492 -8.99 -3.97 23.38
N GLU A 493 -9.48 -3.35 24.45
CA GLU A 493 -8.67 -3.03 25.65
C GLU A 493 -8.01 -4.29 26.23
N ARG A 494 -8.79 -5.35 26.44
CA ARG A 494 -8.32 -6.61 27.05
C ARG A 494 -7.49 -7.49 26.11
N SER A 495 -7.57 -7.28 24.80
CA SER A 495 -6.87 -8.13 23.83
C SER A 495 -5.40 -7.74 23.67
N SER A 496 -4.53 -8.76 23.67
CA SER A 496 -3.12 -8.66 23.29
C SER A 496 -2.86 -8.82 21.79
N GLY A 497 -3.91 -9.01 20.98
CA GLY A 497 -3.83 -9.20 19.53
C GLY A 497 -3.90 -10.67 19.12
N ILE A 498 -3.19 -11.02 18.05
CA ILE A 498 -3.11 -12.39 17.53
C ILE A 498 -1.80 -13.02 17.99
N TYR A 499 -1.88 -14.24 18.52
CA TYR A 499 -0.74 -15.14 18.65
C TYR A 499 -0.71 -16.07 17.44
N ILE A 500 0.28 -15.92 16.57
CA ILE A 500 0.35 -16.63 15.30
C ILE A 500 0.43 -18.15 15.53
N ILE A 501 1.09 -18.58 16.60
CA ILE A 501 1.22 -20.00 16.96
C ILE A 501 -0.13 -20.67 17.31
N THR A 502 -1.06 -19.94 17.92
CA THR A 502 -2.39 -20.48 18.27
C THR A 502 -3.39 -20.35 17.11
N ALA A 503 -3.04 -19.59 16.08
CA ALA A 503 -3.82 -19.39 14.85
C ALA A 503 -3.43 -20.36 13.71
N ARG A 504 -2.73 -21.45 14.03
CA ARG A 504 -2.34 -22.49 13.06
C ARG A 504 -3.53 -23.27 12.54
N ASP A 505 -3.44 -23.75 11.31
CA ASP A 505 -4.35 -24.76 10.79
C ASP A 505 -4.05 -26.11 11.46
N TRP A 506 -5.05 -26.65 12.14
CA TRP A 506 -5.05 -28.03 12.62
C TRP A 506 -6.22 -28.77 11.98
N LYS A 507 -6.05 -30.07 11.74
CA LYS A 507 -7.06 -30.96 11.19
C LYS A 507 -8.08 -31.29 12.27
N LEU A 508 -9.32 -31.61 11.88
CA LEU A 508 -10.34 -32.05 12.84
C LEU A 508 -9.90 -33.29 13.64
N SER A 509 -9.02 -34.13 13.07
CA SER A 509 -8.44 -35.28 13.77
C SER A 509 -7.49 -34.92 14.91
N GLU A 510 -6.98 -33.69 14.92
CA GLU A 510 -6.06 -33.17 15.95
C GLU A 510 -6.84 -32.40 17.05
N ALA A 511 -8.17 -32.38 16.97
CA ALA A 511 -9.04 -31.73 17.93
C ALA A 511 -9.03 -32.41 19.30
N ASP A 512 -8.74 -31.67 20.37
CA ASP A 512 -9.07 -32.13 21.72
C ASP A 512 -10.60 -32.22 21.94
N TYR A 513 -11.34 -31.28 21.33
CA TYR A 513 -12.79 -31.13 21.43
C TYR A 513 -13.41 -30.73 20.09
N VAL A 514 -14.58 -31.30 19.79
CA VAL A 514 -15.42 -30.89 18.65
C VAL A 514 -16.69 -30.27 19.21
N ALA A 515 -17.01 -29.05 18.78
CA ALA A 515 -18.26 -28.37 19.10
C ALA A 515 -19.08 -28.16 17.81
N TYR A 516 -20.35 -28.57 17.83
CA TYR A 516 -21.31 -28.29 16.77
C TYR A 516 -22.05 -27.02 17.14
N ALA A 517 -22.09 -26.04 16.25
CA ALA A 517 -22.78 -24.78 16.49
C ALA A 517 -23.81 -24.53 15.39
N ASP A 518 -24.93 -23.94 15.78
CA ASP A 518 -25.94 -23.41 14.87
C ASP A 518 -26.43 -22.04 15.39
N ALA A 519 -26.89 -21.19 14.48
CA ALA A 519 -27.39 -19.87 14.81
C ALA A 519 -28.61 -19.52 13.95
N CYS A 520 -29.54 -18.80 14.55
CA CYS A 520 -30.74 -18.27 13.91
C CYS A 520 -30.94 -16.80 14.30
N LEU A 521 -32.01 -16.18 13.80
CA LEU A 521 -32.28 -14.76 14.07
C LEU A 521 -32.62 -14.45 15.54
N THR A 522 -32.92 -15.46 16.35
CA THR A 522 -33.29 -15.30 17.76
C THR A 522 -32.20 -15.77 18.73
N GLY A 523 -31.14 -16.41 18.24
CA GLY A 523 -30.03 -16.83 19.10
C GLY A 523 -29.07 -17.79 18.43
N LEU A 524 -28.12 -18.30 19.21
CA LEU A 524 -27.16 -19.32 18.80
C LEU A 524 -27.08 -20.42 19.86
N GLY A 525 -26.74 -21.62 19.42
CA GLY A 525 -26.48 -22.76 20.28
C GLY A 525 -25.19 -23.46 19.90
N PHE A 526 -24.55 -24.10 20.87
CA PHE A 526 -23.45 -25.02 20.61
C PHE A 526 -23.50 -26.25 21.50
N TRP A 527 -23.14 -27.40 20.93
CA TRP A 527 -23.13 -28.70 21.57
C TRP A 527 -21.74 -29.32 21.48
N ILE A 528 -21.21 -29.77 22.63
CA ILE A 528 -19.92 -30.44 22.76
C ILE A 528 -20.19 -31.91 23.10
N PRO A 529 -20.20 -32.84 22.12
CA PRO A 529 -20.63 -34.21 22.34
C PRO A 529 -19.77 -34.95 23.35
N LYS A 530 -18.44 -34.72 23.34
CA LYS A 530 -17.47 -35.36 24.24
C LYS A 530 -17.81 -35.16 25.72
N HIS A 531 -18.49 -34.07 26.06
CA HIS A 531 -18.90 -33.76 27.42
C HIS A 531 -20.40 -33.79 27.64
N HIS A 532 -21.20 -34.10 26.61
CA HIS A 532 -22.65 -33.97 26.65
C HIS A 532 -23.13 -32.59 27.13
N LEU A 533 -22.40 -31.52 26.76
CA LEU A 533 -22.74 -30.14 27.15
C LEU A 533 -23.40 -29.40 25.99
N GLY A 534 -24.50 -28.72 26.29
CA GLY A 534 -25.18 -27.80 25.37
C GLY A 534 -25.26 -26.41 25.98
N PHE A 535 -25.04 -25.40 25.15
CA PHE A 535 -25.13 -23.99 25.53
C PHE A 535 -25.99 -23.27 24.51
N TYR A 536 -26.74 -22.27 24.96
CA TYR A 536 -27.47 -21.37 24.07
C TYR A 536 -27.36 -19.94 24.57
N ALA A 537 -27.47 -19.00 23.66
CA ALA A 537 -27.58 -17.58 23.94
C ALA A 537 -28.60 -16.94 22.99
N GLU A 538 -29.41 -16.04 23.51
CA GLU A 538 -30.23 -15.16 22.67
C GLU A 538 -29.33 -14.13 21.98
N VAL A 539 -29.83 -13.52 20.89
CA VAL A 539 -29.09 -12.42 20.24
C VAL A 539 -28.89 -11.28 21.26
N PRO A 540 -27.67 -10.76 21.45
CA PRO A 540 -27.45 -9.60 22.30
C PRO A 540 -28.31 -8.42 21.78
N TYR A 541 -29.19 -7.90 22.63
CA TYR A 541 -30.10 -6.78 22.33
C TYR A 541 -29.37 -5.45 22.17
#